data_AF-A0A1C6FNI4-F1
#
_entry.id   AF-A0A1C6FNI4-F1
#
_cell.length_a   1.000
_cell.length_b   1.000
_cell.length_c   1.000
_cell.angle_alpha   90.00
_cell.angle_beta   90.00
_cell.angle_gamma   90.00
#
_symmetry.space_group_name_H-M   'P 1'
#
loop_
_entity.id
_entity.type
_entity.pdbx_description
1 polymer ?
#
loop_
_entity_poly.entity_id
_entity_poly.type
_entity_poly.pdbx_seq_one_letter_code
_entity_poly.pdbx_strand_id
1 'polypeptide(L)'
;MRRPSRYKLLRAAMAEQDISTYDLGELFKKSSRCINDKLSGAVPWTLPEIYRVLDFLELPHDQLHRYFPPNGISEKIEEKPKEQPLDIQVLRCVETLTQVAQKMKMEVAQ
;
A
#
# COMPACT_ATOMS: atom_id res chain seq x y z
N MET A 1 2.66 -6.04 -31.55
CA MET A 1 2.82 -5.47 -30.19
C MET A 1 1.96 -6.25 -29.21
N ARG A 2 2.53 -6.81 -28.12
CA ARG A 2 1.72 -7.33 -27.00
C ARG A 2 1.17 -6.14 -26.21
N ARG A 3 -0.14 -6.11 -25.97
CA ARG A 3 -0.75 -5.08 -25.11
C ARG A 3 -0.22 -5.24 -23.68
N PRO A 4 0.01 -4.13 -22.93
CA PRO A 4 0.44 -4.23 -21.54
C PRO A 4 -0.65 -4.94 -20.71
N SER A 5 -0.23 -5.95 -19.93
CA SER A 5 -1.13 -6.60 -18.97
C SER A 5 -1.54 -5.60 -17.90
N ARG A 6 -2.86 -5.42 -17.71
CA ARG A 6 -3.43 -4.54 -16.69
C ARG A 6 -3.53 -5.26 -15.34
N TYR A 7 -3.50 -4.48 -14.27
CA TYR A 7 -3.57 -4.96 -12.89
C TYR A 7 -2.51 -6.02 -12.59
N LYS A 8 -1.26 -5.78 -13.00
CA LYS A 8 -0.16 -6.76 -12.88
C LYS A 8 0.06 -7.21 -11.45
N LEU A 9 0.10 -6.26 -10.51
CA LEU A 9 0.34 -6.54 -9.10
C LEU A 9 -0.83 -7.31 -8.47
N LEU A 10 -2.07 -6.97 -8.82
CA LEU A 10 -3.24 -7.75 -8.38
C LEU A 10 -3.19 -9.18 -8.91
N ARG A 11 -2.85 -9.37 -10.19
CA ARG A 11 -2.73 -10.70 -10.79
C ARG A 11 -1.57 -11.51 -10.17
N ALA A 12 -0.49 -10.83 -9.79
CA ALA A 12 0.62 -11.47 -9.08
C ALA A 12 0.17 -11.92 -7.68
N ALA A 13 -0.49 -11.05 -6.90
CA ALA A 13 -1.03 -11.41 -5.59
C ALA A 13 -2.04 -12.56 -5.65
N MET A 14 -2.91 -12.57 -6.68
CA MET A 14 -3.81 -13.70 -6.94
C MET A 14 -3.03 -14.99 -7.20
N ALA A 15 -1.98 -14.95 -8.03
CA ALA A 15 -1.18 -16.12 -8.37
C ALA A 15 -0.36 -16.65 -7.18
N GLU A 16 0.14 -15.76 -6.30
CA GLU A 16 0.86 -16.14 -5.08
C GLU A 16 -0.02 -16.92 -4.09
N GLN A 17 -1.33 -16.69 -4.13
CA GLN A 17 -2.31 -17.34 -3.26
C GLN A 17 -3.11 -18.44 -3.98
N ASP A 18 -2.70 -18.84 -5.19
CA ASP A 18 -3.41 -19.80 -6.05
C ASP A 18 -4.89 -19.44 -6.32
N ILE A 19 -5.21 -18.15 -6.27
CA ILE A 19 -6.56 -17.62 -6.50
C ILE A 19 -6.79 -17.41 -7.99
N SER A 20 -7.85 -18.03 -8.49
CA SER A 20 -8.27 -17.93 -9.88
C SER A 20 -9.36 -16.86 -10.09
N THR A 21 -9.67 -16.58 -11.35
CA THR A 21 -10.81 -15.71 -11.69
C THR A 21 -12.16 -16.34 -11.37
N TYR A 22 -12.20 -17.66 -11.16
CA TYR A 22 -13.38 -18.38 -10.70
C TYR A 22 -13.68 -18.05 -9.23
N ASP A 23 -12.65 -18.02 -8.37
CA ASP A 23 -12.80 -17.73 -6.93
C ASP A 23 -13.31 -16.31 -6.69
N LEU A 24 -12.77 -15.33 -7.43
CA LEU A 24 -13.33 -13.97 -7.44
C LEU A 24 -14.76 -13.94 -7.98
N GLY A 25 -15.09 -14.81 -8.95
CA GLY A 25 -16.45 -14.95 -9.44
C GLY A 25 -17.41 -15.41 -8.34
N GLU A 26 -17.00 -16.40 -7.56
CA GLU A 26 -17.76 -16.91 -6.41
C GLU A 26 -17.91 -15.86 -5.29
N LEU A 27 -16.88 -15.05 -5.05
CA LEU A 27 -16.92 -13.94 -4.08
C LEU A 27 -17.98 -12.90 -4.44
N PHE A 28 -18.10 -12.54 -5.73
CA PHE A 28 -19.03 -11.51 -6.19
C PHE A 28 -20.36 -12.05 -6.72
N LYS A 29 -20.53 -13.39 -6.78
CA LYS A 29 -21.63 -14.05 -7.50
C LYS A 29 -21.74 -13.57 -8.95
N LYS A 30 -20.58 -13.51 -9.63
CA LYS A 30 -20.42 -13.07 -11.02
C LYS A 30 -19.76 -14.16 -11.85
N SER A 31 -20.02 -14.15 -13.15
CA SER A 31 -19.34 -15.06 -14.07
C SER A 31 -17.86 -14.73 -14.20
N SER A 32 -17.02 -15.73 -14.47
CA SER A 32 -15.58 -15.54 -14.71
C SER A 32 -15.30 -14.58 -15.87
N ARG A 33 -16.21 -14.50 -16.85
CA ARG A 33 -16.15 -13.52 -17.94
C ARG A 33 -16.24 -12.09 -17.40
N CYS A 34 -17.17 -11.80 -16.48
CA CYS A 34 -17.29 -10.48 -15.87
C CYS A 34 -16.03 -10.10 -15.08
N ILE A 35 -15.44 -11.06 -14.34
CA ILE A 35 -14.16 -10.85 -13.64
C ILE A 35 -13.03 -10.58 -14.64
N ASN A 36 -12.96 -11.31 -15.74
CA ASN A 36 -11.98 -11.07 -16.81
C ASN A 36 -12.16 -9.69 -17.47
N ASP A 37 -13.40 -9.25 -17.69
CA ASP A 37 -13.69 -7.91 -18.22
C ASP A 37 -13.22 -6.81 -17.25
N LYS A 38 -13.32 -7.05 -15.93
CA LYS A 38 -12.75 -6.16 -14.91
C LYS A 38 -11.22 -6.18 -14.88
N LEU A 39 -10.60 -7.36 -14.86
CA LEU A 39 -9.14 -7.53 -14.85
C LEU A 39 -8.47 -7.14 -16.17
N SER A 40 -9.22 -7.02 -17.26
CA SER A 40 -8.77 -6.44 -18.52
C SER A 40 -9.06 -4.94 -18.60
N GLY A 41 -9.75 -4.37 -17.61
CA GLY A 41 -10.15 -2.96 -17.56
C GLY A 41 -11.16 -2.58 -18.65
N ALA A 42 -11.91 -3.53 -19.19
CA ALA A 42 -13.07 -3.26 -20.03
C ALA A 42 -14.26 -2.76 -19.18
N VAL A 43 -14.36 -3.25 -17.95
CA VAL A 43 -15.35 -2.81 -16.96
C VAL A 43 -14.60 -2.23 -15.75
N PRO A 44 -14.98 -1.04 -15.23
CA PRO A 44 -14.35 -0.47 -14.05
C PRO A 44 -14.66 -1.28 -12.79
N TRP A 45 -13.76 -1.22 -11.82
CA TRP A 45 -14.02 -1.67 -10.46
C TRP A 45 -14.76 -0.57 -9.70
N THR A 46 -15.79 -0.95 -8.95
CA THR A 46 -16.42 -0.05 -7.99
C THR A 46 -15.63 -0.07 -6.69
N LEU A 47 -15.69 1.03 -5.93
CA LEU A 47 -14.95 1.14 -4.67
C LEU A 47 -15.27 0.00 -3.67
N PRO A 48 -16.53 -0.42 -3.47
CA PRO A 48 -16.85 -1.55 -2.60
C PRO A 48 -16.27 -2.89 -3.09
N GLU A 49 -16.20 -3.10 -4.41
CA GLU A 49 -15.58 -4.32 -4.95
C GLU A 49 -14.07 -4.32 -4.71
N ILE A 50 -13.42 -3.16 -4.85
CA ILE A 50 -11.97 -3.02 -4.59
C ILE A 50 -11.65 -3.45 -3.17
N TYR A 51 -12.32 -2.86 -2.17
CA TYR A 51 -12.06 -3.22 -0.77
C TYR A 51 -12.33 -4.69 -0.49
N ARG A 52 -13.41 -5.27 -1.03
CA ARG A 52 -13.66 -6.71 -0.89
C ARG A 52 -12.57 -7.58 -1.49
N VAL A 53 -11.99 -7.20 -2.63
CA VAL A 53 -10.85 -7.94 -3.19
C VAL A 53 -9.63 -7.81 -2.29
N LEU A 54 -9.36 -6.62 -1.74
CA LEU A 54 -8.25 -6.43 -0.82
C LEU A 54 -8.44 -7.25 0.46
N ASP A 55 -9.64 -7.26 1.04
CA ASP A 55 -9.97 -8.09 2.21
C ASP A 55 -9.81 -9.58 1.90
N PHE A 56 -10.30 -10.02 0.73
CA PHE A 56 -10.22 -11.42 0.31
C PHE A 56 -8.79 -11.90 0.07
N LEU A 57 -7.92 -11.02 -0.43
CA LEU A 57 -6.49 -11.29 -0.64
C LEU A 57 -5.62 -10.93 0.56
N GLU A 58 -6.23 -10.50 1.67
CA GLU A 58 -5.55 -10.02 2.88
C GLU A 58 -4.51 -8.91 2.59
N LEU A 59 -4.79 -8.06 1.60
CA LEU A 59 -3.94 -6.96 1.18
C LEU A 59 -4.25 -5.68 1.97
N PRO A 60 -3.25 -4.88 2.32
CA PRO A 60 -3.46 -3.71 3.13
C PRO A 60 -4.13 -2.59 2.30
N HIS A 61 -5.11 -1.91 2.91
CA HIS A 61 -5.96 -0.93 2.21
C HIS A 61 -5.23 0.35 1.82
N ASP A 62 -4.16 0.72 2.53
CA ASP A 62 -3.28 1.84 2.21
C ASP A 62 -2.58 1.67 0.85
N GLN A 63 -2.42 0.43 0.40
CA GLN A 63 -1.82 0.06 -0.88
C GLN A 63 -2.86 -0.09 -2.01
N LEU A 64 -4.10 0.35 -1.83
CA LEU A 64 -5.15 0.28 -2.85
C LEU A 64 -4.67 0.80 -4.22
N HIS A 65 -4.00 1.95 -4.22
CA HIS A 65 -3.47 2.59 -5.43
C HIS A 65 -2.42 1.75 -6.18
N ARG A 66 -1.74 0.83 -5.48
CA ARG A 66 -0.72 -0.07 -6.04
C ARG A 66 -1.38 -1.22 -6.81
N TYR A 67 -2.44 -1.82 -6.25
CA TYR A 67 -3.15 -2.95 -6.86
C TYR A 67 -4.22 -2.52 -7.87
N PHE A 68 -4.86 -1.38 -7.63
CA PHE A 68 -5.91 -0.79 -8.47
C PHE A 68 -5.50 0.60 -8.98
N PRO A 69 -4.45 0.71 -9.81
CA PRO A 69 -4.07 1.99 -10.40
C PRO A 69 -5.13 2.47 -11.41
N PRO A 70 -5.20 3.77 -11.71
CA PRO A 70 -6.08 4.31 -12.75
C PRO A 70 -5.92 3.55 -14.08
N ASN A 71 -7.03 3.15 -14.69
CA ASN A 71 -7.08 2.35 -15.93
C ASN A 71 -6.38 0.97 -15.85
N GLY A 72 -6.04 0.49 -14.65
CA GLY A 72 -5.34 -0.77 -14.45
C GLY A 72 -3.89 -0.75 -14.95
N ILE A 73 -3.30 0.41 -15.20
CA ILE A 73 -1.91 0.53 -15.65
C ILE A 73 -1.12 1.21 -14.54
N SER A 74 -0.23 0.45 -13.91
CA SER A 74 0.76 1.04 -13.01
C SER A 74 1.73 1.85 -13.86
N GLU A 75 1.77 3.17 -13.67
CA GLU A 75 2.97 3.92 -14.01
C GLU A 75 4.12 3.31 -13.20
N LYS A 76 5.32 3.20 -13.78
CA LYS A 76 6.47 2.68 -13.03
C LYS A 76 6.66 3.58 -11.82
N ILE A 77 6.23 3.12 -10.65
CA ILE A 77 6.52 3.80 -9.40
C ILE A 77 8.00 3.54 -9.16
N GLU A 78 8.84 4.54 -9.38
CA GLU A 78 10.21 4.49 -8.89
C GLU A 78 10.13 4.36 -7.36
N GLU A 79 10.56 3.22 -6.84
CA GLU A 79 10.69 3.01 -5.41
C GLU A 79 11.78 3.95 -4.89
N LYS A 80 11.40 5.14 -4.42
CA LYS A 80 12.24 5.87 -3.47
C LYS A 80 11.98 5.30 -2.09
N PRO A 81 13.00 4.75 -1.40
CA PRO A 81 12.90 4.54 0.04
C PRO A 81 12.58 5.90 0.66
N LYS A 82 11.38 6.05 1.24
CA LYS A 82 11.13 7.16 2.15
C LYS A 82 11.70 6.76 3.51
N GLU A 83 13.03 6.73 3.58
CA GLU A 83 13.68 6.99 4.86
C GLU A 83 13.33 8.42 5.21
N GLN A 84 12.31 8.61 6.06
CA GLN A 84 12.16 9.87 6.74
C GLN A 84 13.38 9.98 7.66
N PRO A 85 14.28 10.97 7.47
CA PRO A 85 15.29 11.24 8.46
C PRO A 85 14.54 11.52 9.76
N LEU A 86 14.84 10.76 10.84
CA LEU A 86 14.45 11.15 12.18
C LEU A 86 14.84 12.62 12.34
N ASP A 87 13.84 13.47 12.53
CA ASP A 87 13.97 14.92 12.55
C ASP A 87 15.14 15.35 13.46
N ILE A 88 16.11 16.07 12.90
CA ILE A 88 17.27 16.64 13.61
C ILE A 88 16.82 17.52 14.79
N GLN A 89 15.57 17.98 14.81
CA GLN A 89 14.98 18.68 15.96
C GLN A 89 14.86 17.81 17.23
N VAL A 90 14.69 16.49 17.12
CA VAL A 90 14.63 15.62 18.30
C VAL A 90 16.01 15.55 18.99
N LEU A 91 17.10 15.54 18.22
CA LEU A 91 18.45 15.54 18.78
C LEU A 91 18.76 16.83 19.58
N ARG A 92 18.35 18.00 19.06
CA ARG A 92 18.57 19.28 19.76
C ARG A 92 17.78 19.40 21.07
N CYS A 93 16.60 18.79 21.17
CA CYS A 93 15.82 18.80 22.41
C CYS A 93 16.48 17.97 23.53
N VAL A 94 17.12 16.83 23.21
CA VAL A 94 17.77 15.97 24.21
C VAL A 94 19.05 16.61 24.75
N GLU A 95 19.81 17.31 23.90
CA GLU A 95 21.03 18.03 24.31
C GLU A 95 20.72 19.14 25.32
N THR A 96 19.63 19.89 25.13
CA THR A 96 19.22 20.99 26.03
C THR A 96 18.80 20.49 27.41
N LEU A 97 18.07 19.37 27.49
CA LEU A 97 17.64 18.79 28.76
C LEU A 97 18.83 18.27 29.59
N THR A 98 19.86 17.74 28.92
CA THR A 98 21.09 17.28 29.58
C THR A 98 21.86 18.45 30.19
N GLN A 99 21.94 19.59 29.50
CA GLN A 99 22.61 20.80 29.99
C GLN A 99 21.89 21.44 31.19
N VAL A 100 20.55 21.48 31.18
CA VAL A 100 19.75 21.99 32.30
C VAL A 100 19.93 21.11 33.55
N ALA A 101 19.95 19.78 33.39
CA ALA A 101 20.18 18.86 34.51
C ALA A 101 21.58 19.00 35.12
N GLN A 102 22.62 19.29 34.32
CA GLN A 102 23.96 19.56 34.82
C GLN A 102 24.04 20.88 35.59
N LYS A 103 23.36 21.93 35.10
CA LYS A 103 23.32 23.24 35.78
C LYS A 103 22.63 23.17 37.15
N MET A 104 21.50 22.47 37.24
CA MET A 104 20.77 22.32 38.51
C MET A 104 21.54 21.54 39.58
N LYS A 105 22.42 20.60 39.20
CA LYS A 105 23.26 19.87 40.15
C LYS A 105 24.37 20.71 40.79
N MET A 106 24.71 21.88 40.21
CA MET A 106 25.76 22.76 40.76
C MET A 106 25.24 23.85 41.69
N GLU A 107 23.95 24.21 41.62
CA GLU A 107 23.35 25.25 42.47
C GLU A 107 22.87 24.74 43.85
N VAL A 108 22.77 23.41 44.05
CA VAL A 108 22.32 22.82 45.32
C VAL A 108 23.48 22.52 46.28
N ALA A 109 24.71 22.89 45.91
CA ALA A 109 25.93 22.64 46.71
C ALA A 109 26.53 23.91 47.36
N GLN A 110 25.77 25.01 47.46
CA GLN A 110 26.16 26.23 48.16
C GLN A 110 25.37 26.41 49.46
#